data_AF-A0A1I2KJ11-F1
#
_entry.id   AF-A0A1I2KJ11-F1
#
_cell.length_a   1.000
_cell.length_b   1.000
_cell.length_c   1.000
_cell.angle_alpha   90.00
_cell.angle_beta   90.00
_cell.angle_gamma   90.00
#
_symmetry.space_group_name_H-M   'P 1'
#
loop_
_entity.id
_entity.type
_entity.pdbx_description
1 polymer ?
#
loop_
_entity_poly.entity_id
_entity_poly.type
_entity_poly.pdbx_seq_one_letter_code
_entity_poly.pdbx_strand_id
1 'polypeptide(L)'
;MQSFNKIIAVSLVLAVMFASSSFTVNMHFCCDKLVDMAVLNKAQVCDNAVKAQTNPSKKCSFEKKGCCANKSIVKESGDNFQKASFEMENHKLIFLHTFFYTYVNLFEGLEQNIIPFRDYDPPLIPKDFQVLHEVYLI
;
A
#
# COMPACT_ATOMS: atom_id res chain seq x y z
N MET A 1 1.83 20.94 -11.60
CA MET A 1 2.93 19.94 -11.58
C MET A 1 4.08 20.27 -10.62
N GLN A 2 4.50 21.54 -10.45
CA GLN A 2 5.67 21.88 -9.61
C GLN A 2 5.50 21.54 -8.10
N SER A 3 4.30 21.68 -7.55
CA SER A 3 3.99 21.33 -6.14
C SER A 3 4.09 19.83 -5.86
N PHE A 4 3.67 19.00 -6.82
CA PHE A 4 3.68 17.54 -6.68
C PHE A 4 5.13 16.99 -6.60
N ASN A 5 6.02 17.50 -7.45
CA ASN A 5 7.43 17.12 -7.43
C ASN A 5 8.12 17.51 -6.12
N LYS A 6 7.75 18.64 -5.51
CA LYS A 6 8.29 19.07 -4.21
C LYS A 6 7.86 18.12 -3.08
N ILE A 7 6.60 17.68 -3.07
CA ILE A 7 6.09 16.73 -2.07
C ILE A 7 6.82 15.38 -2.21
N ILE A 8 6.96 14.88 -3.45
CA ILE A 8 7.69 13.65 -3.72
C ILE A 8 9.14 13.76 -3.25
N ALA A 9 9.83 14.85 -3.59
CA ALA A 9 11.22 15.07 -3.16
C ALA A 9 11.36 15.09 -1.63
N VAL A 10 10.49 15.80 -0.92
CA VAL A 10 10.51 15.86 0.56
C VAL A 10 10.23 14.48 1.16
N SER A 11 9.24 13.75 0.64
CA SER A 11 8.91 12.40 1.12
C SER A 11 10.06 11.41 0.92
N LEU A 12 10.77 11.50 -0.21
CA LEU A 12 11.90 10.64 -0.53
C LEU A 12 13.10 10.93 0.38
N VAL A 13 13.38 12.21 0.66
CA VAL A 13 14.41 12.61 1.63
C VAL A 13 14.11 12.06 3.02
N LEU A 14 12.86 12.22 3.50
CA LEU A 14 12.45 11.68 4.79
C LEU A 14 12.60 10.14 4.85
N ALA A 15 12.14 9.44 3.82
CA ALA A 15 12.24 7.99 3.75
C ALA A 15 13.70 7.51 3.78
N VAL A 16 14.58 8.17 3.02
CA VAL A 16 16.02 7.88 3.00
C VAL A 16 16.64 8.13 4.37
N MET A 17 16.31 9.25 5.04
CA MET A 17 16.82 9.53 6.39
C MET A 17 16.37 8.49 7.42
N PHE A 18 15.11 8.06 7.39
CA PHE A 18 14.63 6.98 8.28
C PHE A 18 15.28 5.64 7.97
N ALA A 19 15.52 5.35 6.68
CA ALA A 19 16.17 4.12 6.25
C ALA A 19 17.63 4.05 6.73
N SER A 20 18.39 5.15 6.60
CA SER A 20 19.80 5.24 7.01
C SER A 20 20.01 5.49 8.50
N SER A 21 18.99 5.96 9.23
CA SER A 21 19.09 6.09 10.68
C SER A 21 19.09 4.72 11.38
N SER A 22 20.01 4.56 12.33
CA SER A 22 20.00 3.49 13.31
C SER A 22 19.16 3.91 14.51
N PHE A 23 18.22 3.09 14.93
CA PHE A 23 17.44 3.35 16.14
C PHE A 23 17.21 2.06 16.92
N THR A 24 17.15 2.20 18.25
CA THR A 24 16.80 1.09 19.14
C THR A 24 15.39 1.29 19.67
N VAL A 25 14.56 0.27 19.57
CA VAL A 25 13.23 0.24 20.16
C VAL A 25 13.30 -0.60 21.43
N ASN A 26 13.04 0.01 22.57
CA ASN A 26 12.96 -0.67 23.85
C ASN A 26 11.49 -0.94 24.17
N MET A 27 11.15 -2.20 24.43
CA MET A 27 9.80 -2.68 24.72
C MET A 27 9.78 -3.28 26.13
N HIS A 28 8.78 -2.90 26.94
CA HIS A 28 8.54 -3.47 28.26
C HIS A 28 7.30 -4.36 28.23
N PHE A 29 7.47 -5.66 28.51
CA PHE A 29 6.39 -6.63 28.59
C PHE A 29 6.15 -7.05 30.05
N CYS A 30 4.90 -7.15 30.46
CA CYS A 30 4.50 -7.80 31.72
C CYS A 30 3.33 -8.73 31.43
N CYS A 31 3.40 -9.97 31.93
CA CYS A 31 2.34 -10.97 31.70
C CYS A 31 2.03 -11.21 30.22
N ASP A 32 3.08 -11.26 29.38
CA ASP A 32 2.99 -11.39 27.92
C ASP A 32 2.20 -10.27 27.21
N LYS A 33 1.98 -9.13 27.90
CA LYS A 33 1.37 -7.92 27.34
C LYS A 33 2.40 -6.80 27.27
N LEU A 34 2.42 -6.09 26.14
CA LEU A 34 3.23 -4.89 25.96
C LEU A 34 2.63 -3.75 26.79
N VAL A 35 3.43 -3.16 27.67
CA VAL A 35 2.99 -2.06 28.54
C VAL A 35 3.54 -0.74 28.06
N ASP A 36 4.79 -0.72 27.62
CA ASP A 36 5.43 0.49 27.12
C ASP A 36 6.40 0.20 25.96
N MET A 37 6.55 1.18 25.08
CA MET A 37 7.49 1.19 23.98
C MET A 37 8.13 2.57 23.87
N ALA A 38 9.46 2.60 23.94
CA ALA A 38 10.24 3.81 23.75
C ALA A 38 11.24 3.63 22.59
N VAL A 39 11.32 4.66 21.74
CA VAL A 39 12.29 4.73 20.65
C VAL A 39 13.48 5.55 21.15
N LEU A 40 14.70 4.99 21.07
CA LEU A 40 15.99 5.53 21.56
C LEU A 40 16.11 5.67 23.08
N ASN A 41 15.01 5.94 23.78
CA ASN A 41 14.95 6.02 25.24
C ASN A 41 14.62 4.67 25.88
N LYS A 42 14.85 4.56 27.19
CA LYS A 42 14.47 3.38 27.98
C LYS A 42 12.94 3.34 28.12
N ALA A 43 12.35 2.16 27.91
CA ALA A 43 10.93 1.95 28.21
C ALA A 43 10.68 2.14 29.70
N GLN A 44 9.61 2.83 30.04
CA GLN A 44 9.18 3.06 31.40
C GLN A 44 8.81 1.72 32.03
N VAL A 45 9.53 1.39 33.10
CA VAL A 45 9.20 0.22 33.93
C VAL A 45 7.87 0.53 34.61
N CYS A 46 6.98 -0.46 34.70
CA CYS A 46 5.68 -0.32 35.35
C CYS A 46 5.84 0.39 36.70
N ASP A 47 5.40 1.65 36.77
CA ASP A 47 5.30 2.34 38.04
C ASP A 47 4.11 1.74 38.79
N ASN A 48 4.22 1.64 40.11
CA ASN A 48 3.26 0.91 40.97
C ASN A 48 1.86 1.57 41.03
N ALA A 49 1.56 2.48 40.10
CA ALA A 49 0.32 3.23 39.94
C ALA A 49 -0.78 2.45 39.20
N VAL A 50 -0.50 1.30 38.59
CA VAL A 50 -1.56 0.40 38.06
C VAL A 50 -2.13 -0.44 39.21
N LYS A 51 -2.72 0.23 40.21
CA LYS A 51 -3.53 -0.42 41.23
C LYS A 51 -4.91 -0.74 40.67
N ALA A 52 -5.34 -1.98 40.94
CA ALA A 52 -6.69 -2.52 40.80
C ALA A 52 -7.15 -2.95 39.40
N GLN A 53 -6.79 -4.19 39.03
CA GLN A 53 -7.80 -5.13 38.53
C GLN A 53 -7.70 -6.42 39.34
N THR A 54 -8.49 -6.45 40.40
CA THR A 54 -8.77 -7.62 41.24
C THR A 54 -9.47 -8.70 40.41
N ASN A 55 -8.74 -9.74 40.03
CA ASN A 55 -9.32 -11.04 39.66
C ASN A 55 -8.38 -12.16 40.14
N PRO A 56 -8.81 -13.05 41.07
CA PRO A 56 -7.94 -14.00 41.76
C PRO A 56 -7.60 -15.27 40.95
N SER A 57 -7.61 -15.22 39.62
CA SER A 57 -7.52 -16.43 38.78
C SER A 57 -6.36 -16.49 37.77
N LYS A 58 -5.43 -15.52 37.73
CA LYS A 58 -4.37 -15.54 36.71
C LYS A 58 -2.99 -15.49 37.32
N LYS A 59 -2.14 -16.44 36.91
CA LYS A 59 -0.75 -16.69 37.35
C LYS A 59 0.22 -15.50 37.23
N CYS A 60 -0.25 -14.32 36.86
CA CYS A 60 0.56 -13.14 36.63
C CYS A 60 -0.13 -11.91 37.22
N SER A 61 0.38 -11.43 38.36
CA SER A 61 0.02 -10.16 38.98
C SER A 61 1.17 -9.18 38.74
N PHE A 62 0.85 -7.93 38.37
CA PHE A 62 1.83 -6.88 38.08
C PHE A 62 2.74 -6.52 39.28
N GLU A 63 2.43 -7.00 40.50
CA GLU A 63 3.22 -6.76 41.71
C GLU A 63 4.44 -7.69 41.90
N LYS A 64 4.55 -8.82 41.20
CA LYS A 64 5.70 -9.74 41.39
C LYS A 64 6.91 -9.28 40.56
N LYS A 65 7.99 -8.93 41.26
CA LYS A 65 9.33 -8.54 40.75
C LYS A 65 10.02 -9.49 39.75
N GLY A 66 9.34 -10.56 39.28
CA GLY A 66 9.88 -11.55 38.34
C GLY A 66 9.01 -11.85 37.13
N CYS A 67 7.92 -11.10 36.87
CA CYS A 67 6.99 -11.38 35.77
C CYS A 67 7.13 -10.44 34.55
N CYS A 68 8.01 -9.44 34.63
CA CYS A 68 8.20 -8.46 33.57
C CYS A 68 9.53 -8.68 32.85
N ALA A 69 9.51 -8.60 31.52
CA ALA A 69 10.65 -8.80 30.65
C ALA A 69 10.86 -7.55 29.77
N ASN A 70 12.10 -7.09 29.69
CA ASN A 70 12.52 -6.04 28.77
C ASN A 70 13.05 -6.67 27.50
N LYS A 71 12.56 -6.23 26.35
CA LYS A 71 13.08 -6.63 25.05
C LYS A 71 13.50 -5.39 24.27
N SER A 72 14.75 -5.34 23.82
CA SER A 72 15.25 -4.29 22.95
C SER A 72 15.44 -4.83 21.54
N ILE A 73 14.91 -4.13 20.55
CA ILE A 73 15.13 -4.41 19.13
C ILE A 73 16.02 -3.29 18.60
N VAL A 74 17.24 -3.62 18.20
CA VAL A 74 18.16 -2.66 17.59
C VAL A 74 18.01 -2.76 16.08
N LYS A 75 17.60 -1.68 15.43
CA LYS A 75 17.74 -1.52 13.98
C LYS A 75 19.12 -0.91 13.74
N GLU A 76 20.10 -1.76 13.50
CA GLU A 76 21.40 -1.33 13.00
C GLU A 76 21.27 -0.96 11.52
N SER A 77 21.64 0.26 11.16
CA SER A 77 21.85 0.65 9.77
C SER A 77 23.03 -0.15 9.23
N GLY A 78 22.77 -1.26 8.54
CA GLY A 78 23.81 -1.99 7.82
C GLY A 78 24.25 -1.26 6.56
N ASP A 79 25.53 -1.35 6.23
CA ASP A 79 26.12 -0.88 4.95
C ASP A 79 25.60 -1.67 3.72
N ASN A 80 24.79 -2.70 3.95
CA ASN A 80 24.18 -3.55 2.94
C ASN A 80 22.96 -2.90 2.25
N PHE A 81 23.03 -1.61 1.94
CA PHE A 81 22.30 -1.12 0.78
C PHE A 81 22.96 -1.75 -0.44
N GLN A 82 22.56 -2.98 -0.78
CA GLN A 82 22.82 -3.50 -2.11
C GLN A 82 22.34 -2.42 -3.06
N LYS A 83 23.27 -1.77 -3.77
CA LYS A 83 22.94 -0.86 -4.86
C LYS A 83 22.04 -1.67 -5.77
N ALA A 84 20.73 -1.44 -5.66
CA ALA A 84 19.78 -2.02 -6.58
C ALA A 84 20.14 -1.41 -7.93
N SER A 85 20.90 -2.18 -8.70
CA SER A 85 21.17 -1.89 -10.10
C SER A 85 19.83 -2.05 -10.80
N PHE A 86 19.06 -0.96 -10.86
CA PHE A 86 17.91 -0.90 -11.73
C PHE A 86 18.44 -0.78 -13.15
N GLU A 87 18.71 -1.93 -13.77
CA GLU A 87 18.79 -2.00 -15.22
C GLU A 87 17.40 -1.71 -15.76
N MET A 88 17.17 -0.42 -16.02
CA MET A 88 16.01 0.10 -16.74
C MET A 88 16.16 -0.30 -18.20
N GLU A 89 15.91 -1.58 -18.46
CA GLU A 89 15.85 -2.09 -19.82
C GLU A 89 14.72 -1.37 -20.56
N ASN A 90 15.02 -0.87 -21.76
CA ASN A 90 14.09 -0.05 -22.54
C ASN A 90 12.72 -0.76 -22.73
N HIS A 91 12.72 -2.09 -22.87
CA HIS A 91 11.51 -2.90 -22.99
C HIS A 91 10.60 -2.81 -21.75
N LYS A 92 11.16 -2.74 -20.54
CA LYS A 92 10.36 -2.63 -19.30
C LYS A 92 9.66 -1.29 -19.22
N LEU A 93 10.33 -0.22 -19.66
CA LEU A 93 9.74 1.12 -19.72
C LEU A 93 8.64 1.22 -20.78
N ILE A 94 8.89 0.66 -21.97
CA ILE A 94 7.89 0.62 -23.04
C ILE A 94 6.67 -0.19 -22.59
N PHE A 95 6.87 -1.35 -21.96
CA PHE A 95 5.79 -2.16 -21.43
C PHE A 95 4.97 -1.40 -20.38
N LEU A 96 5.63 -0.79 -19.39
CA LEU A 96 4.95 -0.04 -18.33
C LEU A 96 4.15 1.13 -18.90
N HIS A 97 4.76 1.90 -19.80
CA HIS A 97 4.09 3.02 -20.47
C HIS A 97 2.86 2.54 -21.26
N THR A 98 3.02 1.49 -22.06
CA THR A 98 1.92 0.94 -22.87
C THR A 98 0.81 0.39 -21.99
N PHE A 99 1.14 -0.31 -20.90
CA PHE A 99 0.17 -0.84 -19.94
C PHE A 99 -0.66 0.28 -19.29
N PHE A 100 -0.01 1.34 -18.79
CA PHE A 100 -0.73 2.46 -18.20
C PHE A 100 -1.56 3.22 -19.25
N TYR A 101 -1.01 3.43 -20.44
CA TYR A 101 -1.72 4.10 -21.53
C TYR A 101 -3.00 3.34 -21.91
N THR A 102 -2.91 2.03 -22.14
CA THR A 102 -4.10 1.24 -22.52
C THR A 102 -5.09 1.11 -21.37
N TYR A 103 -4.61 0.98 -20.13
CA TYR A 103 -5.47 0.90 -18.94
C TYR A 103 -6.26 2.19 -18.73
N VAL A 104 -5.63 3.37 -18.84
CA VAL A 104 -6.32 4.66 -18.70
C VAL A 104 -7.35 4.85 -19.82
N ASN A 105 -6.98 4.57 -21.08
CA ASN A 105 -7.89 4.67 -22.23
C ASN A 105 -9.06 3.68 -22.17
N LEU A 106 -9.00 2.64 -21.33
CA LEU A 106 -10.15 1.76 -21.13
C LEU A 106 -11.28 2.44 -20.34
N PHE A 107 -10.93 3.39 -19.48
CA PHE A 107 -11.89 4.10 -18.62
C PHE A 107 -12.18 5.52 -19.11
N GLU A 108 -11.21 6.19 -19.74
CA GLU A 108 -11.45 7.44 -20.45
C GLU A 108 -12.16 7.13 -21.78
N GLY A 109 -13.38 7.64 -21.94
CA GLY A 109 -14.07 7.61 -23.23
C GLY A 109 -13.30 8.39 -24.29
N LEU A 110 -13.55 8.10 -25.57
CA LEU A 110 -12.94 8.87 -26.66
C LEU A 110 -13.30 10.37 -26.51
N GLU A 111 -12.32 11.25 -26.69
CA GLU A 111 -12.55 12.72 -26.69
C GLU A 111 -13.65 13.13 -27.67
N GLN A 112 -13.75 12.40 -28.78
CA GLN A 112 -14.80 12.58 -29.78
C GLN A 112 -15.57 11.27 -29.94
N ASN A 113 -16.88 11.36 -29.72
CA ASN A 113 -17.79 10.24 -29.90
C ASN A 113 -18.12 10.10 -31.41
N ILE A 114 -17.21 9.48 -32.15
CA ILE A 114 -17.40 9.22 -33.57
C ILE A 114 -18.41 8.09 -33.69
N ILE A 115 -19.64 8.41 -34.11
CA ILE A 115 -20.65 7.42 -34.44
C ILE A 115 -20.31 6.88 -35.83
N PRO A 116 -19.80 5.64 -35.97
CA PRO A 116 -19.55 5.08 -37.29
C PRO A 116 -20.87 4.99 -38.05
N PHE A 117 -20.84 5.30 -39.36
CA PHE A 117 -22.01 5.25 -40.25
C PHE A 117 -23.13 6.25 -39.92
N ARG A 118 -22.84 7.35 -39.21
CA ARG A 118 -23.83 8.40 -38.93
C ARG A 118 -24.56 8.91 -40.17
N ASP A 119 -23.82 9.09 -41.26
CA ASP A 119 -24.32 9.63 -42.53
C ASP A 119 -24.49 8.53 -43.59
N TYR A 120 -24.46 7.25 -43.19
CA TYR A 120 -24.68 6.16 -44.11
C TYR A 120 -26.17 5.91 -44.25
N ASP A 121 -26.71 6.19 -45.44
CA ASP A 121 -28.06 5.76 -45.76
C ASP A 121 -28.08 4.22 -45.86
N PRO A 122 -28.99 3.53 -45.13
CA PRO A 122 -29.10 2.09 -45.25
C PRO A 122 -29.40 1.71 -46.70
N PRO A 123 -28.78 0.64 -47.22
CA PRO A 123 -28.98 0.23 -48.60
C PRO A 123 -30.46 -0.02 -48.86
N LEU A 124 -30.94 0.41 -50.03
CA LEU A 124 -32.30 0.13 -50.46
C LEU A 124 -32.48 -1.39 -50.56
N ILE A 125 -33.30 -1.93 -49.66
CA ILE A 125 -33.62 -3.36 -49.64
C ILE A 125 -34.79 -3.57 -50.63
N PRO A 126 -34.59 -4.23 -51.79
CA PRO A 126 -35.62 -4.35 -52.81
C PRO A 126 -36.71 -5.38 -52.45
N LYS A 127 -36.43 -6.28 -51.51
CA LYS A 127 -37.34 -7.34 -51.06
C LYS A 127 -37.10 -7.63 -49.58
N ASP A 128 -38.18 -7.86 -48.86
CA ASP A 128 -38.12 -8.29 -47.47
C ASP A 128 -37.44 -9.67 -47.38
N PHE A 129 -36.27 -9.71 -46.75
CA PHE A 129 -35.50 -10.95 -46.58
C PHE A 129 -36.12 -11.91 -45.57
N GLN A 130 -36.84 -11.41 -44.57
CA GLN A 130 -37.53 -12.22 -43.56
C GLN A 130 -38.70 -12.95 -44.22
N VAL A 131 -39.43 -12.27 -45.11
CA VAL A 131 -40.47 -12.89 -45.93
C VAL A 131 -39.88 -13.84 -46.97
N LEU A 132 -38.80 -13.45 -47.67
CA LEU A 132 -38.17 -14.28 -48.70
C LEU A 132 -37.62 -15.60 -48.16
N HIS A 133 -37.11 -15.60 -46.93
CA HIS A 133 -36.53 -16.79 -46.28
C HIS A 133 -37.44 -17.41 -45.22
N GLU A 134 -38.67 -16.91 -45.07
CA GLU A 134 -39.65 -17.36 -44.06
C GLU A 134 -39.08 -17.39 -42.62
N VAL A 135 -38.18 -16.44 -42.30
CA VAL A 135 -37.58 -16.33 -40.97
C VAL A 135 -38.32 -15.26 -40.19
N TYR A 136 -39.26 -15.71 -39.36
CA TYR A 136 -40.03 -14.85 -38.45
C TYR A 136 -39.39 -14.87 -37.06
N LEU A 137 -39.15 -13.69 -36.48
CA LEU A 137 -38.81 -13.58 -35.06
C LEU A 137 -40.05 -14.00 -34.25
N ILE A 138 -39.89 -14.99 -33.37
CA ILE A 138 -40.91 -15.45 -32.41
C ILE A 138 -40.99 -14.47 -31.24
#